data_AF-A0AAV0JDH1-F1
#
_entry.id   AF-A0AAV0JDH1-F1
#
_cell.length_a   1.000
_cell.length_b   1.000
_cell.length_c   1.000
_cell.angle_alpha   90.00
_cell.angle_beta   90.00
_cell.angle_gamma   90.00
#
_symmetry.space_group_name_H-M   'P 1'
#
loop_
_entity.id
_entity.type
_entity.pdbx_description
1 polymer ?
#
loop_
_entity_poly.entity_id
_entity_poly.type
_entity_poly.pdbx_seq_one_letter_code
_entity_poly.pdbx_strand_id
1 'polypeptide(L)' 'MMYSFAFTYGDYNGSSLSLLGSVRPTSGTASEVSIAGGTGVFRFARGYAVVNPFLVDLPRSLVVNEIDVYVSHY' A
#
# COMPACT_ATOMS: atom_id res chain seq x y z
N MET A 1 -4.86 -1.37 -9.70
CA MET A 1 -5.53 -0.58 -8.65
C MET A 1 -4.66 0.61 -8.28
N MET A 2 -5.27 1.67 -7.76
CA MET A 2 -4.59 2.85 -7.25
C MET A 2 -5.07 3.10 -5.84
N TYR A 3 -4.16 3.14 -4.88
CA TYR A 3 -4.45 3.34 -3.46
C TYR A 3 -3.69 4.56 -2.95
N SER A 4 -4.30 5.29 -2.02
CA SER A 4 -3.64 6.37 -1.30
C SER A 4 -3.85 6.13 0.19
N PHE A 5 -2.75 5.98 0.93
CA PHE A 5 -2.77 5.82 2.38
C PHE A 5 -2.43 7.15 3.04
N ALA A 6 -3.35 7.66 3.84
CA ALA A 6 -3.13 8.83 4.68
C ALA A 6 -2.91 8.38 6.12
N PHE A 7 -1.76 8.73 6.69
CA PHE A 7 -1.43 8.40 8.07
C PHE A 7 -2.06 9.43 9.01
N THR A 8 -2.78 8.96 10.03
CA THR A 8 -3.55 9.80 10.97
C THR A 8 -3.01 9.79 12.40
N TYR A 9 -1.95 9.03 12.66
CA TYR A 9 -1.35 8.88 14.00
C TYR A 9 0.15 8.59 13.90
N GLY A 10 0.88 8.85 14.99
CA GLY A 10 2.33 8.64 15.10
C GLY A 10 3.17 9.71 14.38
N ASP A 11 4.44 9.39 14.12
CA ASP A 11 5.43 10.32 13.57
C ASP A 11 5.14 10.75 12.12
N TYR A 12 4.33 9.97 11.40
CA TYR A 12 3.95 10.24 10.01
C TYR A 12 2.57 10.90 9.87
N ASN A 13 1.95 11.32 10.97
CA ASN A 13 0.61 11.93 10.97
C ASN A 13 0.52 13.12 9.98
N GLY A 14 -0.51 13.12 9.14
CA GLY A 14 -0.74 14.13 8.11
C GLY A 14 0.04 13.89 6.80
N SER A 15 0.90 12.87 6.74
CA SER A 15 1.59 12.47 5.53
C SER A 15 0.80 11.40 4.76
N SER A 16 1.09 11.25 3.46
CA SER A 16 0.43 10.23 2.64
C SER A 16 1.39 9.56 1.67
N LEU A 17 1.05 8.34 1.26
CA LEU A 17 1.71 7.57 0.21
C LEU A 17 0.70 7.11 -0.83
N SER A 18 1.07 7.23 -2.10
CA SER A 18 0.27 6.80 -3.24
C SER A 18 0.91 5.59 -3.90
N LEU A 19 0.13 4.53 -4.05
CA LEU A 19 0.57 3.27 -4.65
C LEU A 19 -0.19 3.03 -5.94
N LEU A 20 0.54 2.58 -6.95
CA LEU A 20 0.01 2.26 -8.26
C LEU A 20 0.54 0.90 -8.72
N GLY A 21 -0.36 -0.01 -9.09
CA GLY A 21 0.07 -1.30 -9.62
C GLY A 21 -1.07 -2.28 -9.83
N SER A 22 -0.74 -3.45 -10.35
CA SER A 22 -1.70 -4.53 -10.57
C SER A 22 -1.63 -5.50 -9.41
N VAL A 23 -2.74 -5.66 -8.69
CA VAL A 23 -2.86 -6.59 -7.56
C VAL A 23 -3.82 -7.69 -7.95
N ARG A 24 -3.51 -8.94 -7.59
CA ARG A 24 -4.37 -10.12 -7.81
C ARG A 24 -4.76 -10.76 -6.48
N PRO A 25 -5.83 -10.27 -5.81
CA PRO A 25 -6.20 -10.75 -4.47
C PRO A 25 -6.54 -12.24 -4.43
N THR A 26 -7.11 -12.77 -5.51
CA THR A 26 -7.60 -14.16 -5.58
C THR A 26 -6.55 -15.18 -6.02
N SER A 27 -5.35 -14.76 -6.42
CA SER A 27 -4.29 -15.72 -6.81
C SER A 27 -3.53 -16.30 -5.61
N GLY A 28 -3.79 -15.81 -4.39
CA GLY A 28 -3.06 -16.22 -3.19
C GLY A 28 -1.56 -15.91 -3.24
N THR A 29 -1.13 -15.02 -4.14
CA THR A 29 0.28 -14.68 -4.36
C THR A 29 0.52 -13.22 -4.02
N ALA A 30 1.65 -12.95 -3.38
CA ALA A 30 2.17 -11.61 -3.18
C ALA A 30 2.25 -10.83 -4.51
N SER A 31 1.84 -9.56 -4.50
CA SER A 31 1.96 -8.68 -5.66
C SER A 31 2.76 -7.43 -5.30
N GLU A 32 3.79 -7.11 -6.07
CA GLU A 32 4.53 -5.86 -5.92
C GLU A 32 3.84 -4.72 -6.65
N VAL A 33 3.76 -3.56 -5.99
CA VAL A 33 3.23 -2.31 -6.55
C VAL A 33 4.20 -1.16 -6.31
N SER A 34 4.24 -0.18 -7.21
CA SER A 34 5.15 0.94 -7.09
C SER A 34 4.58 2.05 -6.20
N ILE A 35 5.45 2.73 -5.45
CA ILE A 35 5.12 3.99 -4.80
C ILE A 35 5.20 5.08 -5.87
N ALA A 36 4.05 5.61 -6.26
CA ALA A 36 3.95 6.67 -7.25
C ALA A 36 4.35 8.04 -6.67
N GLY A 37 4.30 8.21 -5.35
CA GLY A 37 4.75 9.39 -4.64
C GLY A 37 4.18 9.49 -3.23
N GLY A 38 4.41 10.64 -2.58
CA GLY A 38 3.91 10.92 -1.24
C GLY A 38 3.86 12.40 -0.91
N THR A 39 3.23 12.73 0.23
CA THR A 39 3.09 14.08 0.77
C THR A 39 3.62 14.15 2.20
N GLY A 40 3.88 15.37 2.69
CA GLY A 40 4.41 15.58 4.05
C GLY A 40 5.84 15.06 4.18
N VAL A 41 6.07 14.20 5.17
CA VAL A 41 7.36 13.54 5.42
C VAL A 41 7.77 12.68 4.21
N PHE A 42 6.81 12.07 3.52
CA PHE A 42 7.06 11.26 2.33
C PHE A 42 7.19 12.09 1.04
N ARG A 43 7.56 13.37 1.12
CA ARG A 43 7.78 14.19 -0.07
C ARG A 43 8.95 13.61 -0.88
N PHE A 44 8.74 13.50 -2.19
CA PHE A 44 9.64 12.83 -3.14
C PHE A 44 9.89 11.34 -2.83
N ALA A 45 8.97 10.69 -2.10
CA ALA A 45 9.05 9.26 -1.82
C ALA A 45 9.17 8.43 -3.10
N ARG A 46 10.08 7.45 -3.07
CA ARG A 46 10.27 6.41 -4.08
C ARG A 46 10.39 5.06 -3.38
N GLY A 47 9.92 4.01 -4.04
CA GLY A 47 10.02 2.66 -3.52
C GLY A 47 8.94 1.76 -4.07
N TYR A 48 8.67 0.69 -3.33
CA TYR A 48 7.71 -0.33 -3.69
C TYR A 48 6.97 -0.80 -2.43
N ALA A 49 5.84 -1.46 -2.64
CA ALA A 49 5.14 -2.18 -1.59
C ALA A 49 4.79 -3.58 -2.06
N VAL A 50 4.81 -4.53 -1.13
CA VAL A 50 4.39 -5.90 -1.36
C VAL A 50 3.02 -6.09 -0.73
N VAL A 51 2.04 -6.44 -1.55
CA VAL A 51 0.66 -6.69 -1.12
C VAL A 51 0.45 -8.19 -1.02
N ASN A 52 0.27 -8.66 0.21
CA ASN A 52 0.07 -10.07 0.54
C ASN A 52 -1.40 -10.31 0.91
N PRO A 53 -2.14 -11.15 0.18
CA PRO A 53 -3.50 -11.51 0.56
C PRO A 53 -3.47 -12.37 1.84
N PHE A 54 -4.03 -11.84 2.93
CA PHE A 54 -4.08 -12.53 4.22
C PHE A 54 -5.39 -13.31 4.39
N LEU A 55 -6.52 -12.70 4.03
CA LEU A 55 -7.85 -13.32 4.09
C LEU A 55 -8.65 -12.94 2.85
N VAL A 56 -9.24 -13.93 2.19
CA VAL A 56 -10.19 -13.72 1.08
C VAL A 56 -11.45 -14.54 1.36
N ASP A 57 -12.52 -13.86 1.77
CA ASP A 57 -13.85 -14.44 2.00
C ASP A 57 -14.82 -13.89 0.94
N LEU A 58 -14.89 -14.59 -0.20
CA LEU A 58 -15.74 -14.20 -1.33
C LEU A 58 -17.24 -14.20 -0.99
N PRO A 59 -17.80 -15.19 -0.26
CA PRO A 59 -19.19 -15.14 0.19
C PRO A 59 -19.53 -13.87 0.98
N ARG A 60 -18.61 -13.37 1.81
CA ARG A 60 -18.78 -12.12 2.57
C ARG A 60 -18.26 -10.87 1.86
N SER A 61 -17.72 -11.01 0.65
CA SER A 61 -17.05 -9.93 -0.09
C SER A 61 -15.98 -9.20 0.73
N LEU A 62 -15.28 -9.94 1.60
CA LEU A 62 -14.26 -9.42 2.51
C LEU A 62 -12.88 -9.83 2.02
N VAL A 63 -11.98 -8.86 1.88
CA VAL A 63 -10.58 -9.09 1.55
C VAL A 63 -9.71 -8.31 2.54
N VAL A 64 -8.80 -9.00 3.20
CA VAL A 64 -7.78 -8.41 4.07
C VAL A 64 -6.43 -8.68 3.42
N ASN A 65 -5.66 -7.62 3.20
CA ASN A 65 -4.30 -7.70 2.70
C ASN A 65 -3.34 -7.14 3.74
N GLU A 66 -2.22 -7.81 3.92
CA GLU A 66 -1.03 -7.26 4.56
C GLU A 66 -0.23 -6.50 3.50
N ILE A 67 0.27 -5.32 3.86
CA ILE A 67 0.97 -4.44 2.92
C ILE A 67 2.28 -3.99 3.56
N ASP A 68 3.38 -4.54 3.06
CA ASP A 68 4.72 -4.16 3.46
C ASP A 68 5.22 -3.05 2.56
N VAL A 69 5.52 -1.88 3.12
CA VAL A 69 5.92 -0.69 2.37
C VAL A 69 7.40 -0.39 2.58
N TYR A 70 8.17 -0.37 1.50
CA TYR A 70 9.57 -0.03 1.50
C TYR A 70 9.75 1.31 0.79
N VAL A 71 9.99 2.36 1.56
CA VAL A 71 10.03 3.74 1.07
C VAL A 71 11.37 4.40 1.38
N SER A 72 11.91 5.10 0.38
CA SER A 72 13.00 6.05 0.53
C SER A 72 12.46 7.46 0.32
N HIS A 73 12.72 8.36 1.27
CA HIS A 73 12.35 9.77 1.23
C HIS A 73 13.43 10.63 1.91
N TYR A 74 13.28 11.96 1.81
CA TYR A 74 14.21 12.94 2.39
C TYR A 74 13.84 13.32 3.83
#